data_AF-T0F5F0-F1
#
_entry.id   AF-T0F5F0-F1
#
_cell.length_a   1.000
_cell.length_b   1.000
_cell.length_c   1.000
_cell.angle_alpha   90.00
_cell.angle_beta   90.00
_cell.angle_gamma   90.00
#
_symmetry.space_group_name_H-M   'P 1'
#
loop_
_entity.id
_entity.type
_entity.pdbx_description
1 polymer ?
#
loop_
_entity_poly.entity_id
_entity_poly.type
_entity_poly.pdbx_seq_one_letter_code
_entity_poly.pdbx_strand_id
1 'polypeptide(L)' 'MKLLFLACVISVSFSACAKKVIYHEVKVPIKCDIELPSRPSAHLEALEYLKALLIYTETLENDLKFCTKHNP' A
#
# COMPACT_ATOMS: atom_id res chain seq x y z
N MET A 1 -26.07 49.04 -6.27
CA MET A 1 -24.74 48.88 -6.90
C MET A 1 -23.66 48.42 -5.90
N LYS A 2 -23.43 49.13 -4.78
CA LYS A 2 -22.32 48.84 -3.84
C LYS A 2 -22.40 47.47 -3.12
N LEU A 3 -23.60 47.04 -2.73
CA LEU A 3 -23.83 45.74 -2.06
C LEU A 3 -23.66 44.54 -3.00
N LEU A 4 -24.03 44.69 -4.27
CA LEU A 4 -23.85 43.65 -5.29
C LEU A 4 -22.36 43.41 -5.57
N PHE A 5 -21.58 44.50 -5.62
CA PHE A 5 -20.14 44.40 -5.78
C PHE A 5 -19.49 43.68 -4.59
N LEU A 6 -19.91 44.00 -3.36
CA LEU A 6 -19.42 43.33 -2.15
C LEU A 6 -19.74 41.83 -2.16
N ALA A 7 -20.98 41.47 -2.54
CA ALA A 7 -21.39 40.07 -2.63
C ALA A 7 -20.59 39.28 -3.68
N CYS A 8 -20.31 39.88 -4.85
CA CYS A 8 -19.45 39.27 -5.87
C CYS A 8 -18.01 39.06 -5.40
N VAL A 9 -17.44 40.04 -4.69
CA VAL A 9 -16.08 39.93 -4.15
C VAL A 9 -16.01 38.78 -3.14
N ILE A 10 -17.01 38.69 -2.26
CA ILE A 10 -17.12 37.61 -1.26
C ILE A 10 -17.25 36.25 -1.96
N SER A 11 -18.16 36.10 -2.93
CA SER A 11 -18.37 34.81 -3.61
C SER A 11 -17.13 34.32 -4.35
N VAL A 12 -16.38 35.21 -4.99
CA VAL A 12 -15.13 34.86 -5.70
C VAL A 12 -14.03 34.48 -4.71
N SER A 13 -13.92 35.19 -3.58
CA SER A 13 -12.93 34.92 -2.52
C SER A 13 -13.10 33.51 -1.91
N PHE A 14 -14.34 33.07 -1.72
CA PHE A 14 -14.64 31.73 -1.17
C PHE A 14 -14.62 30.61 -2.21
N SER A 15 -14.51 30.92 -3.51
CA SER A 15 -14.43 29.93 -4.60
C SER A 15 -12.99 29.45 -4.91
N ALA A 16 -11.97 30.13 -4.40
CA ALA A 16 -10.56 29.84 -4.69
C ALA A 16 -9.99 28.60 -3.94
N CYS A 17 -10.72 28.06 -2.96
CA CYS A 17 -10.33 26.84 -2.23
C CYS A 17 -10.96 25.57 -2.84
N ALA A 18 -10.91 25.42 -4.16
CA ALA A 18 -11.16 24.11 -4.76
C ALA A 18 -9.91 23.24 -4.53
N LYS A 19 -9.99 22.29 -3.58
CA LYS A 19 -8.92 21.30 -3.35
C LYS A 19 -8.72 20.53 -4.66
N LYS A 20 -7.60 20.79 -5.34
CA LYS A 20 -7.15 19.98 -6.48
C LYS A 20 -6.94 18.56 -5.95
N VAL A 21 -7.84 17.65 -6.28
CA VAL A 21 -7.69 16.22 -5.94
C VAL A 21 -6.59 15.70 -6.86
N ILE A 22 -5.37 15.61 -6.31
CA ILE A 22 -4.25 14.96 -6.98
C ILE A 22 -4.39 13.47 -6.70
N TYR A 23 -4.85 12.72 -7.69
CA TYR A 23 -4.81 11.27 -7.64
C TYR A 23 -3.35 10.84 -7.80
N HIS A 24 -2.80 10.25 -6.75
CA HIS A 24 -1.53 9.56 -6.85
C HIS A 24 -1.80 8.13 -7.32
N GLU A 25 -1.07 7.70 -8.34
CA GLU A 25 -1.02 6.29 -8.69
C GLU A 25 -0.40 5.53 -7.51
N VAL A 26 -1.26 4.83 -6.77
CA VAL A 26 -0.79 3.86 -5.78
C VAL A 26 -0.55 2.55 -6.51
N LYS A 27 0.69 2.06 -6.49
CA LYS A 27 1.00 0.71 -6.98
C LYS A 27 0.18 -0.27 -6.16
N VAL A 28 -0.93 -0.77 -6.71
CA VAL A 28 -1.66 -1.90 -6.13
C VAL A 28 -0.71 -3.08 -6.24
N PRO A 29 -0.42 -3.82 -5.15
CA PRO A 29 0.39 -5.02 -5.26
C PRO A 29 -0.29 -5.94 -6.27
N ILE A 30 0.33 -6.09 -7.45
CA ILE A 30 -0.11 -7.07 -8.44
C ILE A 30 -0.12 -8.42 -7.74
N LYS A 31 -1.19 -9.19 -7.94
CA LYS A 31 -1.24 -10.55 -7.41
C LYS A 31 -0.02 -11.28 -7.95
N CYS A 32 0.87 -11.72 -7.05
CA CYS A 32 1.97 -12.58 -7.42
C CYS A 32 1.38 -13.99 -7.51
N ASP A 33 1.55 -14.66 -8.64
CA ASP A 33 1.06 -16.02 -8.90
C ASP A 33 1.96 -17.04 -8.19
N ILE A 34 1.99 -16.98 -6.86
CA ILE A 34 2.74 -17.89 -5.98
C ILE A 34 1.82 -18.47 -4.92
N GLU A 35 2.05 -19.73 -4.57
CA GLU A 35 1.34 -20.37 -3.47
C GLU A 35 1.91 -19.88 -2.15
N LEU A 36 1.06 -19.33 -1.27
CA LEU A 36 1.50 -18.84 0.02
C LEU A 36 1.90 -20.03 0.91
N PRO A 37 3.16 -20.10 1.40
CA PRO A 37 3.58 -21.20 2.25
C PRO A 37 2.82 -21.18 3.58
N SER A 38 2.54 -22.36 4.14
CA SER A 38 1.87 -22.47 5.43
C SER A 38 2.84 -22.11 6.56
N ARG A 39 2.39 -21.27 7.49
CA ARG A 39 3.18 -20.89 8.65
C ARG A 39 3.40 -22.13 9.55
N PRO A 40 4.63 -22.43 9.98
CA PRO A 40 4.89 -23.55 10.89
C PRO A 40 4.16 -23.34 12.22
N SER A 41 3.60 -24.43 12.75
CA SER A 41 2.81 -24.38 13.99
C SER A 41 3.69 -24.11 15.20
N ALA A 42 3.17 -23.34 16.16
CA ALA A 42 3.91 -22.96 17.37
C ALA A 42 4.06 -24.11 18.39
N HIS A 43 3.55 -25.31 18.06
CA HIS A 43 3.50 -26.46 18.97
C HIS A 43 4.67 -27.44 18.82
N LEU A 44 5.63 -27.18 17.91
CA LEU A 44 6.83 -28.00 17.78
C LEU A 44 7.83 -27.72 18.91
N GLU A 45 8.71 -28.68 19.18
CA GLU A 45 9.88 -28.46 20.02
C GLU A 45 10.72 -27.29 19.50
N ALA A 46 11.30 -26.50 20.40
CA ALA A 46 11.91 -25.20 20.06
C ALA A 46 12.95 -25.28 18.92
N LEU A 47 13.74 -26.36 18.87
CA LEU A 47 14.75 -26.55 17.83
C LEU A 47 14.15 -26.93 16.47
N GLU A 48 13.10 -27.75 16.45
CA GLU A 48 12.38 -28.11 15.22
C GLU A 48 11.57 -26.93 14.69
N TYR A 49 10.95 -26.17 15.59
CA TYR A 49 10.27 -24.92 15.25
C TYR A 49 11.23 -23.92 14.61
N LEU A 50 12.41 -23.72 15.18
CA LEU A 50 13.40 -22.77 14.68
C LEU A 50 13.90 -23.16 13.29
N LYS A 51 14.14 -24.45 13.04
CA LYS A 51 14.48 -24.96 11.69
C LYS A 51 13.36 -24.69 10.69
N ALA A 52 12.11 -25.03 11.04
CA ALA A 52 10.96 -24.82 10.17
C ALA A 52 10.74 -23.31 9.89
N LEU A 53 11.01 -22.46 10.88
CA LEU A 53 10.87 -21.01 10.75
C LEU A 53 11.95 -20.41 9.85
N LEU A 54 13.20 -20.90 9.93
CA LEU A 54 14.26 -20.48 9.03
C LEU A 54 13.96 -20.84 7.56
N ILE A 55 13.47 -22.06 7.31
CA ILE A 55 13.05 -22.48 5.97
C ILE A 55 11.88 -21.61 5.47
N TYR A 56 10.90 -21.35 6.34
CA TYR A 56 9.78 -20.46 6.03
C TYR A 56 10.25 -19.04 5.70
N THR A 57 11.26 -18.51 6.38
CA THR A 57 11.81 -17.18 6.04
C THR A 57 12.58 -17.18 4.73
N GLU A 58 13.37 -18.22 4.44
CA GLU A 58 14.14 -18.32 3.19
C GLU A 58 13.21 -18.41 1.96
N THR A 59 12.13 -19.19 2.07
CA THR A 59 11.11 -19.28 1.02
C THR A 59 10.44 -17.94 0.77
N LEU A 60 10.02 -17.24 1.83
CA LEU A 60 9.47 -15.89 1.71
C LEU A 60 10.43 -14.88 1.06
N GLU A 61 11.72 -14.94 1.38
CA GLU A 61 12.71 -14.05 0.76
C GLU A 61 12.88 -14.33 -0.74
N ASN A 62 12.87 -15.60 -1.14
CA ASN A 62 12.98 -16.00 -2.54
C ASN A 62 11.73 -15.62 -3.32
N ASP A 63 10.55 -15.83 -2.74
CA ASP A 63 9.27 -15.43 -3.31
C ASP A 63 9.18 -13.91 -3.47
N LEU A 64 9.61 -13.14 -2.46
CA LEU A 64 9.66 -11.69 -2.53
C LEU A 64 10.58 -11.22 -3.67
N LYS A 65 11.77 -11.83 -3.82
CA LYS A 65 12.68 -11.52 -4.94
C LYS A 65 12.04 -11.83 -6.30
N PHE A 66 11.29 -12.92 -6.42
CA PHE A 66 10.54 -13.25 -7.63
C PHE A 66 9.47 -12.20 -7.92
N CYS A 67 8.61 -11.90 -6.94
CA CYS A 67 7.49 -10.97 -7.11
C CYS A 67 7.92 -9.53 -7.41
N THR A 68 9.13 -9.14 -6.96
CA THR A 68 9.66 -7.77 -7.17
C THR A 68 10.56 -7.63 -8.39
N LYS A 69 10.90 -8.74 -9.08
CA LYS A 69 11.81 -8.74 -10.25
C LYS A 69 11.25 -8.00 -11.47
N HIS A 70 9.93 -7.88 -11.58
CA HIS A 70 9.25 -7.15 -12.65
C HIS A 70 8.37 -6.05 -12.05
N ASN A 71 9.02 -4.96 -11.66
CA ASN A 71 8.35 -3.72 -11.32
C ASN A 71 8.52 -2.77 -12.52
N PRO A 72 7.54 -2.66 -13.44
CA PRO A 72 7.54 -1.60 -14.44
C PRO A 72 7.50 -0.20 -13.80
#